data_AF-A0A2W5F5T3-F1
#
_entry.id   AF-A0A2W5F5T3-F1
#
_cell.length_a   1.000
_cell.length_b   1.000
_cell.length_c   1.000
_cell.angle_alpha   90.00
_cell.angle_beta   90.00
_cell.angle_gamma   90.00
#
_symmetry.space_group_name_H-M   'P 1'
#
loop_
_entity.id
_entity.type
_entity.pdbx_description
1 polymer ?
#
loop_
_entity_poly.entity_id
_entity_poly.type
_entity_poly.pdbx_seq_one_letter_code
_entity_poly.pdbx_strand_id
1 'polypeptide(L)'
;MLTFRSARAEDEDALYAISLATGDAGQDATALYNDGRMVGHIYSVPYLHLWPDAVFVAEDEEGVCGYIVGALDTALHEERLEREWWPHLRSLYPDPGGDQQTWDADQRRAQFIHHPRRTPAWLTDPFPAHIHMNLLPRTQGKGGGTRLLSRWLDMARQNN
;
A
#
# COMPACT_ATOMS: atom_id res chain seq x y z
N MET A 1 14.30 -4.85 19.64
CA MET A 1 12.98 -4.34 20.16
C MET A 1 12.29 -3.52 19.07
N LEU A 2 10.96 -3.55 18.93
CA LEU A 2 10.27 -2.75 17.90
C LEU A 2 10.11 -1.28 18.30
N THR A 3 10.54 -0.38 17.41
CA THR A 3 10.29 1.07 17.45
C THR A 3 9.34 1.49 16.32
N PHE A 4 8.70 2.65 16.48
CA PHE A 4 7.63 3.12 15.57
C PHE A 4 7.78 4.61 15.33
N ARG A 5 7.77 5.02 14.06
CA ARG A 5 7.96 6.41 13.64
C ARG A 5 7.13 6.72 12.39
N SER A 6 6.96 8.01 12.10
CA SER A 6 6.45 8.44 10.80
C SER A 6 7.42 7.97 9.71
N ALA A 7 6.88 7.57 8.57
CA ALA A 7 7.67 7.20 7.41
C ALA A 7 8.35 8.44 6.80
N ARG A 8 9.42 8.19 6.08
CA ARG A 8 10.24 9.17 5.37
C ARG A 8 10.39 8.72 3.92
N ALA A 9 10.81 9.62 3.04
CA ALA A 9 11.05 9.29 1.63
C ALA A 9 12.06 8.14 1.45
N GLU A 10 13.05 8.04 2.34
CA GLU A 10 14.05 6.96 2.36
C GLU A 10 13.47 5.56 2.67
N ASP A 11 12.25 5.47 3.19
CA ASP A 11 11.58 4.19 3.49
C ASP A 11 10.86 3.58 2.27
N GLU A 12 10.81 4.27 1.13
CA GLU A 12 10.06 3.84 -0.05
C GLU A 12 10.42 2.41 -0.51
N ASP A 13 11.71 2.10 -0.60
CA ASP A 13 12.18 0.77 -0.99
C ASP A 13 11.78 -0.30 0.05
N ALA A 14 11.73 0.05 1.34
CA ALA A 14 11.26 -0.87 2.37
C ALA A 14 9.75 -1.12 2.24
N LEU A 15 8.95 -0.11 1.91
CA LEU A 15 7.52 -0.27 1.64
C LEU A 15 7.28 -1.19 0.44
N TYR A 16 8.04 -1.04 -0.65
CA TYR A 16 7.99 -1.97 -1.78
C TYR A 16 8.33 -3.40 -1.36
N ALA A 17 9.47 -3.59 -0.68
CA ALA A 17 9.95 -4.91 -0.29
C ALA A 17 8.98 -5.63 0.66
N ILE A 18 8.47 -4.93 1.67
CA ILE A 18 7.51 -5.50 2.63
C ILE A 18 6.18 -5.83 1.93
N SER A 19 5.72 -4.96 1.03
CA SER A 19 4.48 -5.19 0.28
C SER A 19 4.57 -6.43 -0.59
N LEU A 20 5.70 -6.65 -1.28
CA LEU A 20 5.94 -7.87 -2.06
C LEU A 20 6.02 -9.11 -1.15
N ALA A 21 6.82 -9.03 -0.07
CA ALA A 21 7.03 -10.14 0.86
C ALA A 21 5.77 -10.57 1.64
N THR A 22 4.66 -9.83 1.49
CA THR A 22 3.38 -10.11 2.14
C THR A 22 2.18 -10.00 1.18
N GLY A 23 2.45 -9.93 -0.13
CA GLY A 23 1.46 -9.62 -1.18
C GLY A 23 0.57 -10.79 -1.60
N ASP A 24 0.87 -12.03 -1.19
CA ASP A 24 0.11 -13.23 -1.52
C ASP A 24 -0.72 -13.68 -0.31
N ALA A 25 -1.85 -13.02 -0.08
CA ALA A 25 -2.70 -13.26 1.09
C ALA A 25 -1.92 -13.26 2.43
N GLY A 26 -0.94 -12.35 2.55
CA GLY A 26 -0.05 -12.23 3.70
C GLY A 26 1.24 -13.06 3.60
N GLN A 27 1.40 -13.88 2.56
CA GLN A 27 2.62 -14.61 2.22
C GLN A 27 3.45 -13.87 1.15
N ASP A 28 4.65 -14.38 0.88
CA ASP A 28 5.57 -13.81 -0.10
C ASP A 28 5.05 -13.97 -1.54
N ALA A 29 4.87 -12.85 -2.23
CA ALA A 29 4.40 -12.80 -3.61
C ALA A 29 5.52 -12.75 -4.66
N THR A 30 6.80 -12.86 -4.27
CA THR A 30 7.94 -12.76 -5.18
C THR A 30 7.84 -13.70 -6.39
N ALA A 31 7.30 -14.91 -6.21
CA ALA A 31 7.15 -15.87 -7.30
C ALA A 31 5.98 -15.55 -8.26
N LEU A 32 5.10 -14.60 -7.91
CA LEU A 32 3.91 -14.26 -8.69
C LEU A 32 4.18 -13.15 -9.71
N TYR A 33 5.09 -12.23 -9.41
CA TYR A 33 5.31 -11.00 -10.18
C TYR A 33 6.68 -10.99 -10.85
N ASN A 34 6.76 -10.51 -12.09
CA ASN A 34 8.06 -10.32 -12.75
C ASN A 34 8.69 -8.99 -12.27
N ASP A 35 7.87 -7.95 -12.12
CA ASP A 35 8.24 -6.71 -11.44
C ASP A 35 7.90 -6.76 -9.95
N GLY A 36 8.93 -6.88 -9.11
CA GLY A 36 8.80 -6.90 -7.66
C GLY A 36 8.20 -5.63 -7.03
N ARG A 37 8.09 -4.52 -7.77
CA ARG A 37 7.46 -3.29 -7.29
C ARG A 37 5.96 -3.23 -7.54
N MET A 38 5.41 -4.13 -8.37
CA MET A 38 4.03 -4.07 -8.85
C MET A 38 2.99 -4.02 -7.71
N VAL A 39 3.20 -4.81 -6.65
CA VAL A 39 2.31 -4.81 -5.47
C VAL A 39 2.38 -3.47 -4.74
N GLY A 40 3.59 -2.97 -4.47
CA GLY A 40 3.78 -1.74 -3.71
C GLY A 40 3.30 -0.49 -4.44
N HIS A 41 3.35 -0.50 -5.78
CA HIS A 41 2.80 0.57 -6.62
C HIS A 41 1.31 0.81 -6.40
N ILE A 42 0.58 -0.22 -5.97
CA ILE A 42 -0.87 -0.15 -5.79
C ILE A 42 -1.24 -0.02 -4.30
N TYR A 43 -0.56 -0.77 -3.43
CA TYR A 43 -1.06 -1.02 -2.08
C TYR A 43 -0.25 -0.37 -0.95
N SER A 44 0.89 0.28 -1.24
CA SER A 44 1.73 0.85 -0.16
C SER A 44 2.37 2.19 -0.48
N VAL A 45 3.13 2.29 -1.56
CA VAL A 45 3.94 3.47 -1.87
C VAL A 45 3.15 4.73 -2.24
N PRO A 46 2.00 4.69 -2.94
CA PRO A 46 1.26 5.93 -3.22
C PRO A 46 0.91 6.72 -1.96
N TYR A 47 0.67 6.05 -0.84
CA TYR A 47 0.34 6.71 0.42
C TYR A 47 1.51 7.53 0.98
N LEU A 48 2.76 7.11 0.75
CA LEU A 48 3.94 7.88 1.18
C LEU A 48 4.01 9.24 0.47
N HIS A 49 3.57 9.29 -0.79
CA HIS A 49 3.57 10.49 -1.63
C HIS A 49 2.31 11.33 -1.45
N LEU A 50 1.14 10.68 -1.35
CA LEU A 50 -0.14 11.35 -1.30
C LEU A 50 -0.56 11.69 0.13
N TRP A 51 -0.25 10.85 1.11
CA TRP A 51 -0.68 10.99 2.49
C TRP A 51 0.50 10.87 3.47
N PRO A 52 1.58 11.66 3.34
CA PRO A 52 2.82 11.46 4.10
C PRO A 52 2.62 11.47 5.62
N ASP A 53 1.66 12.25 6.12
CA ASP A 53 1.33 12.31 7.56
C ASP A 53 0.59 11.07 8.08
N ALA A 54 0.07 10.23 7.18
CA ALA A 54 -0.70 9.03 7.48
C ALA A 54 0.06 7.72 7.22
N VAL A 55 1.40 7.79 7.19
CA VAL A 55 2.28 6.63 6.97
C VAL A 55 3.22 6.46 8.16
N PHE A 56 3.17 5.28 8.78
CA PHE A 56 4.06 4.92 9.89
C PHE A 56 4.76 3.60 9.61
N VAL A 57 6.00 3.50 10.06
CA VAL A 57 6.81 2.28 9.94
C VAL A 57 7.15 1.71 11.31
N ALA A 58 7.31 0.40 11.35
CA ALA A 58 7.91 -0.34 12.45
C ALA A 58 9.36 -0.70 12.08
N GLU A 59 10.27 -0.57 13.03
CA GLU A 59 11.70 -0.81 12.83
C GLU A 59 12.25 -1.71 13.94
N ASP A 60 13.04 -2.71 13.56
CA ASP A 60 13.85 -3.55 14.45
C ASP A 60 15.35 -3.35 14.18
N GLU A 61 16.20 -4.19 14.76
CA GLU A 61 17.66 -4.09 14.62
C GLU A 61 18.15 -4.39 13.18
N GLU A 62 17.29 -4.99 12.33
CA GLU A 62 17.55 -5.24 10.92
C GLU A 62 16.98 -4.13 10.00
N GLY A 63 16.34 -3.11 10.58
CA GLY A 63 15.74 -1.98 9.87
C GLY A 63 14.22 -2.04 9.78
N VAL A 64 13.66 -1.34 8.78
CA VAL A 64 12.20 -1.24 8.60
C VAL A 64 11.62 -2.62 8.31
N CYS A 65 10.68 -3.04 9.15
CA CYS A 65 10.15 -4.40 9.19
C CYS A 65 8.63 -4.47 9.05
N GLY A 66 7.96 -3.33 8.97
CA GLY A 66 6.53 -3.24 8.72
C GLY A 66 6.08 -1.81 8.51
N TYR A 67 4.87 -1.66 8.00
CA TYR A 67 4.24 -0.36 7.78
C TYR A 67 2.74 -0.43 8.10
N ILE A 68 2.17 0.75 8.37
CA ILE A 68 0.75 1.05 8.18
C ILE A 68 0.65 2.32 7.34
N VAL A 69 -0.18 2.26 6.33
CA VAL A 69 -0.48 3.36 5.43
C VAL A 69 -1.99 3.50 5.31
N GLY A 70 -2.48 4.69 4.97
CA GLY A 70 -3.90 4.87 4.73
C GLY A 70 -4.28 6.25 4.26
N ALA A 71 -5.54 6.39 3.90
CA ALA A 71 -6.16 7.66 3.55
C ALA A 71 -7.31 7.95 4.52
N LEU A 72 -7.54 9.23 4.83
CA LEU A 72 -8.68 9.67 5.64
C LEU A 72 -9.97 9.77 4.82
N ASP A 73 -9.83 9.96 3.51
CA ASP A 73 -10.91 10.01 2.54
C ASP A 73 -10.53 9.17 1.31
N THR A 74 -11.26 8.09 1.10
CA THR A 74 -11.06 7.14 0.01
C THR A 74 -11.40 7.75 -1.34
N ALA A 75 -12.48 8.53 -1.43
CA ALA A 75 -12.89 9.17 -2.69
C ALA A 75 -11.84 10.19 -3.13
N LEU A 76 -11.34 11.00 -2.20
CA LEU A 76 -10.24 11.92 -2.44
C LEU A 76 -8.95 11.18 -2.79
N HIS A 77 -8.62 10.07 -2.10
CA HIS A 77 -7.43 9.29 -2.44
C HIS A 77 -7.47 8.77 -3.87
N GLU A 78 -8.60 8.22 -4.31
CA GLU A 78 -8.79 7.74 -5.68
C GLU A 78 -8.69 8.88 -6.72
N GLU A 79 -9.20 10.08 -6.41
CA GLU A 79 -9.01 11.26 -7.27
C GLU A 79 -7.54 11.68 -7.37
N ARG A 80 -6.81 11.63 -6.25
CA ARG A 80 -5.39 11.93 -6.21
C ARG A 80 -4.57 10.90 -6.96
N LEU A 81 -4.90 9.62 -6.85
CA LEU A 81 -4.25 8.57 -7.62
C LEU A 81 -4.39 8.82 -9.12
N GLU A 82 -5.60 9.12 -9.61
CA GLU A 82 -5.83 9.45 -11.02
C GLU A 82 -5.05 10.68 -11.50
N ARG A 83 -4.90 11.70 -10.66
CA ARG A 83 -4.22 12.94 -11.01
C ARG A 83 -2.70 12.88 -10.89
N GLU A 84 -2.20 12.23 -9.85
CA GLU A 84 -0.81 12.39 -9.37
C GLU A 84 0.01 11.10 -9.49
N TRP A 85 -0.61 9.92 -9.58
CA TRP A 85 0.10 8.64 -9.45
C TRP A 85 -0.05 7.72 -10.67
N TRP A 86 -1.29 7.38 -11.05
CA TRP A 86 -1.55 6.49 -12.18
C TRP A 86 -0.98 6.96 -13.52
N PRO A 87 -1.00 8.25 -13.90
CA PRO A 87 -0.45 8.68 -15.18
C PRO A 87 1.02 8.29 -15.38
N HIS A 88 1.83 8.37 -14.32
CA HIS A 88 3.22 7.93 -14.36
C HIS A 88 3.31 6.42 -14.57
N LEU A 89 2.58 5.62 -13.80
CA LEU A 89 2.62 4.16 -13.93
C LEU A 89 2.07 3.66 -15.27
N ARG A 90 1.03 4.30 -15.81
CA ARG A 90 0.49 4.01 -17.16
C ARG A 90 1.51 4.24 -18.27
N SER A 91 2.52 5.08 -18.04
CA SER A 91 3.65 5.26 -18.97
C SER A 91 4.72 4.17 -18.88
N LEU A 92 4.82 3.50 -17.72
CA LEU A 92 5.78 2.42 -17.47
C LEU A 92 5.20 1.03 -17.82
N TYR A 93 3.90 0.85 -17.61
CA TYR A 93 3.21 -0.42 -17.79
C TYR A 93 2.17 -0.32 -18.90
N PRO A 94 2.37 -1.00 -20.04
CA PRO A 94 1.39 -1.02 -21.14
C PRO A 94 0.02 -1.55 -20.70
N ASP A 95 -1.06 -1.00 -21.24
CA ASP A 95 -2.41 -1.55 -21.05
C ASP A 95 -2.48 -2.93 -21.73
N PRO A 96 -2.69 -4.03 -20.99
CA PRO A 96 -2.69 -5.36 -21.58
C PRO A 96 -3.91 -5.57 -22.48
N GLY A 97 -3.66 -6.08 -23.68
CA GLY A 97 -4.70 -6.55 -24.60
C GLY A 97 -4.89 -8.08 -24.54
N GLY A 98 -5.84 -8.57 -25.33
CA GLY A 98 -6.05 -10.01 -25.51
C GLY A 98 -6.93 -10.68 -24.44
N ASP A 99 -6.83 -12.00 -24.34
CA ASP A 99 -7.63 -12.80 -23.40
C ASP A 99 -7.11 -12.69 -21.97
N GLN A 100 -7.93 -12.14 -21.08
CA GLN A 100 -7.63 -11.94 -19.66
C GLN A 100 -7.32 -13.24 -18.90
N GLN A 101 -7.77 -14.39 -19.40
CA GLN A 101 -7.47 -15.68 -18.79
C GLN A 101 -5.99 -16.05 -18.93
N THR A 102 -5.31 -15.52 -19.96
CA THR A 102 -3.90 -15.80 -20.24
C THR A 102 -2.93 -14.84 -19.55
N TRP A 103 -3.45 -13.78 -18.92
CA TRP A 103 -2.61 -12.76 -18.30
C TRP A 103 -1.86 -13.27 -17.09
N ASP A 104 -0.58 -12.89 -17.00
CA ASP A 104 0.24 -13.05 -15.81
C ASP A 104 -0.19 -12.06 -14.70
N ALA A 105 0.48 -12.12 -13.54
CA ALA A 105 0.11 -11.27 -12.41
C ALA A 105 0.39 -9.78 -12.70
N ASP A 106 1.48 -9.46 -13.36
CA ASP A 106 1.87 -8.08 -13.71
C ASP A 106 0.85 -7.46 -14.66
N GLN A 107 0.44 -8.17 -15.70
CA GLN A 107 -0.59 -7.73 -16.64
C GLN A 107 -1.92 -7.47 -15.92
N ARG A 108 -2.33 -8.34 -14.98
CA ARG A 108 -3.55 -8.09 -14.19
C ARG A 108 -3.45 -6.81 -13.36
N ARG A 109 -2.27 -6.45 -12.85
CA ARG A 109 -2.06 -5.20 -12.10
C ARG A 109 -1.93 -4.00 -13.01
N ALA A 110 -1.28 -4.13 -14.17
CA ALA A 110 -1.26 -3.10 -15.19
C ALA A 110 -2.68 -2.74 -15.64
N GLN A 111 -3.54 -3.74 -15.88
CA GLN A 111 -4.96 -3.51 -16.20
C GLN A 111 -5.68 -2.73 -15.08
N PHE A 112 -5.43 -3.07 -13.82
CA PHE A 112 -5.99 -2.33 -12.69
C PHE A 112 -5.51 -0.87 -12.65
N ILE A 113 -4.23 -0.62 -12.93
CA ILE A 113 -3.64 0.74 -13.00
C ILE A 113 -4.27 1.58 -14.13
N HIS A 114 -4.55 0.97 -15.28
CA HIS A 114 -5.23 1.64 -16.40
C HIS A 114 -6.72 1.86 -16.12
N HIS A 115 -7.38 0.89 -15.49
CA HIS A 115 -8.84 0.87 -15.30
C HIS A 115 -9.22 0.63 -13.83
N PRO A 116 -8.83 1.51 -12.88
CA PRO A 116 -9.10 1.29 -11.48
C PRO A 116 -10.60 1.39 -11.19
N ARG A 117 -11.08 0.53 -10.31
CA ARG A 117 -12.47 0.56 -9.87
C ARG A 117 -12.62 1.54 -8.72
N ARG A 118 -13.63 2.40 -8.82
CA ARG A 118 -14.05 3.29 -7.73
C ARG A 118 -14.71 2.50 -6.60
N THR A 119 -14.36 2.83 -5.37
CA THR A 119 -15.03 2.30 -4.18
C THR A 119 -16.46 2.85 -4.12
N PRO A 120 -17.48 2.00 -3.88
CA PRO A 120 -18.87 2.48 -3.85
C PRO A 120 -19.15 3.47 -2.73
N ALA A 121 -19.91 4.53 -3.03
CA ALA A 121 -20.28 5.58 -2.07
C ALA A 121 -20.96 5.03 -0.80
N TRP A 122 -21.83 4.03 -0.93
CA TRP A 122 -22.50 3.41 0.22
C TRP A 122 -21.53 2.82 1.26
N LEU A 123 -20.29 2.52 0.87
CA LEU A 123 -19.23 2.06 1.76
C LEU A 123 -18.38 3.22 2.28
N THR A 124 -18.01 4.17 1.41
CA THR A 124 -17.16 5.31 1.79
C THR A 124 -17.88 6.37 2.61
N ASP A 125 -19.20 6.51 2.46
CA ASP A 125 -19.99 7.48 3.23
C ASP A 125 -19.93 7.18 4.75
N PRO A 126 -20.17 5.94 5.23
CA PRO A 126 -19.98 5.60 6.64
C PRO A 126 -18.53 5.31 7.03
N PHE A 127 -17.67 4.92 6.08
CA PHE A 127 -16.28 4.55 6.32
C PHE A 127 -15.34 5.25 5.32
N PRO A 128 -15.12 6.56 5.48
CA PRO A 128 -14.36 7.34 4.50
C PRO A 128 -12.88 6.94 4.47
N ALA A 129 -12.35 6.49 5.61
CA ALA A 129 -10.95 6.17 5.77
C ALA A 129 -10.65 4.68 5.55
N HIS A 130 -9.49 4.35 4.99
CA HIS A 130 -9.02 2.97 4.82
C HIS A 130 -7.52 2.85 5.06
N ILE A 131 -7.05 1.63 5.33
CA ILE A 131 -5.65 1.33 5.61
C ILE A 131 -5.15 0.07 4.88
N HIS A 132 -3.83 0.02 4.67
CA HIS A 132 -3.07 -1.20 4.46
C HIS A 132 -1.99 -1.32 5.54
N MET A 133 -1.80 -2.52 6.07
CA MET A 133 -0.82 -2.76 7.14
C MET A 133 -0.18 -4.13 6.96
N ASN A 134 1.15 -4.15 6.93
CA ASN A 134 1.93 -5.35 6.66
C ASN A 134 3.16 -5.37 7.58
N LEU A 135 3.52 -6.56 8.05
CA LEU A 135 4.68 -6.82 8.90
C LEU A 135 5.41 -8.05 8.37
N LEU A 136 6.73 -7.98 8.28
CA LEU A 136 7.55 -9.13 7.91
C LEU A 136 7.37 -10.28 8.92
N PRO A 137 7.42 -11.55 8.47
CA PRO A 137 7.18 -12.72 9.33
C PRO A 137 7.98 -12.71 10.64
N ARG A 138 9.25 -12.25 10.61
CA ARG A 138 10.11 -12.18 11.80
C ARG A 138 9.56 -11.28 12.93
N THR A 139 8.61 -10.40 12.63
CA THR A 139 8.05 -9.42 13.58
C THR A 139 6.57 -9.64 13.91
N GLN A 140 5.92 -10.62 13.28
CA GLN A 140 4.53 -10.98 13.54
C GLN A 140 4.35 -11.63 14.92
N GLY A 141 3.14 -11.57 15.48
CA GLY A 141 2.82 -12.14 16.80
C GLY A 141 3.44 -11.40 18.01
N LYS A 142 4.16 -10.31 17.78
CA LYS A 142 4.88 -9.53 18.82
C LYS A 142 4.17 -8.22 19.22
N GLY A 143 2.90 -8.06 18.85
CA GLY A 143 2.10 -6.85 19.12
C GLY A 143 2.41 -5.64 18.23
N GLY A 144 3.29 -5.78 17.23
CA GLY A 144 3.66 -4.68 16.32
C GLY A 144 2.47 -4.11 15.55
N GLY A 145 1.59 -4.98 15.03
CA GLY A 145 0.41 -4.57 14.26
C GLY A 145 -0.56 -3.74 15.09
N THR A 146 -0.81 -4.14 16.33
CA THR A 146 -1.65 -3.37 17.27
C THR A 146 -1.09 -1.97 17.50
N ARG A 147 0.24 -1.84 17.69
CA ARG A 147 0.89 -0.55 17.92
C ARG A 147 0.87 0.36 16.70
N LEU A 148 1.09 -0.20 15.49
CA LEU A 148 0.93 0.54 14.24
C LEU A 148 -0.50 1.06 14.08
N LEU A 149 -1.49 0.18 14.24
CA LEU A 149 -2.90 0.52 14.14
C LEU A 149 -3.30 1.62 15.15
N SER A 150 -2.88 1.50 16.41
CA SER A 150 -3.14 2.54 17.42
C SER A 150 -2.58 3.90 16.98
N ARG A 151 -1.33 3.94 16.49
CA ARG A 151 -0.71 5.18 16.01
C ARG A 151 -1.48 5.81 14.86
N TRP A 152 -1.90 4.99 13.90
CA TRP A 152 -2.65 5.48 12.74
C TRP A 152 -4.05 5.97 13.14
N LEU A 153 -4.75 5.26 14.02
CA LEU A 153 -6.05 5.70 14.54
C LEU A 153 -5.94 7.00 15.35
N ASP A 154 -4.90 7.17 16.14
CA ASP A 154 -4.67 8.40 16.89
C ASP A 154 -4.41 9.59 15.95
N MET A 155 -3.63 9.38 14.89
CA MET A 155 -3.44 10.37 13.81
C MET A 155 -4.78 10.69 13.12
N ALA A 156 -5.56 9.68 12.74
CA ALA A 156 -6.82 9.88 12.03
C ALA A 156 -7.84 10.66 12.86
N ARG A 157 -7.92 10.40 14.17
CA ARG A 157 -8.80 11.12 15.09
C ARG A 157 -8.42 12.58 15.31
N GLN A 158 -7.14 12.92 15.14
CA GLN A 158 -6.66 14.31 15.28
C GLN A 158 -6.90 15.15 14.03
N ASN A 159 -7.14 14.51 12.88
CA ASN A 159 -7.30 15.16 11.57
C ASN A 159 -8.73 15.06 11.01
N ASN A 160 -9.69 14.64 11.84
CA ASN A 160 -11.13 14.61 11.57
C ASN A 160 -11.84 15.76 12.30
#